data_AF-A0A966WTA3-F1
#
_entry.id   AF-A0A966WTA3-F1
#
_cell.length_a   1.000
_cell.length_b   1.000
_cell.length_c   1.000
_cell.angle_alpha   90.00
_cell.angle_beta   90.00
_cell.angle_gamma   90.00
#
_symmetry.space_group_name_H-M   'P 1'
#
loop_
_entity.id
_entity.type
_entity.pdbx_description
1 polymer ?
#
loop_
_entity_poly.entity_id
_entity_poly.type
_entity_poly.pdbx_seq_one_letter_code
_entity_poly.pdbx_strand_id
1 'polypeptide(L)'
;MSRVTCYRCFWPQPLCWCGSIRPMPSRTRFVLLMHPKEFKQEKAGTGRLTHLCLADSEIQVGTDFEQHAEVQSLLRDPDNQVVLLYPGPTARNLSQGELAPAELGGRRLVVLVLDATWACARKMLRLSPSLQALPRIMFTPSAPSRFIIKQQPQAGCLSTLE
;
A
#
# COMPACT_ATOMS: atom_id res chain seq x y z
N MET A 1 -3.86 -17.04 28.99
CA MET A 1 -2.51 -17.27 28.44
C MET A 1 -2.39 -16.51 27.13
N SER A 2 -1.41 -15.61 27.00
CA SER A 2 -1.11 -14.92 25.74
C SER A 2 -0.66 -15.94 24.70
N ARG A 3 -1.31 -15.98 23.54
CA ARG A 3 -0.94 -16.88 22.45
C ARG A 3 0.45 -16.49 21.91
N VAL A 4 1.33 -17.46 21.70
CA VAL A 4 2.63 -17.23 21.05
C VAL A 4 2.38 -16.85 19.59
N THR A 5 2.91 -15.72 19.16
CA THR A 5 2.78 -15.19 17.80
C THR A 5 4.11 -15.31 17.04
N CYS A 6 4.03 -15.42 15.72
CA CYS A 6 5.19 -15.37 14.85
C CYS A 6 5.77 -13.95 14.82
N TYR A 7 7.07 -13.78 15.07
CA TYR A 7 7.70 -12.45 15.02
C TYR A 7 7.78 -11.84 13.60
N ARG A 8 7.59 -12.66 12.56
CA ARG A 8 7.61 -12.23 11.16
C ARG A 8 6.23 -11.76 10.68
N CYS A 9 5.17 -12.56 10.79
CA CYS A 9 3.82 -12.17 10.34
C CYS A 9 2.86 -11.74 11.46
N PHE A 10 3.23 -11.89 12.74
CA PHE A 10 2.40 -11.63 13.94
C PHE A 10 1.12 -12.45 14.07
N TRP A 11 0.93 -13.47 13.22
CA TRP A 11 -0.12 -14.46 13.40
C TRP A 11 0.21 -15.45 14.53
N PRO A 12 -0.79 -16.04 15.20
CA PRO A 12 -0.58 -17.16 16.13
C PRO A 12 0.24 -18.25 15.44
N GLN A 13 1.23 -18.82 16.13
CA GLN A 13 2.15 -19.82 15.55
C GLN A 13 1.45 -20.96 14.78
N PRO A 14 0.33 -21.54 15.26
CA PRO A 14 -0.38 -22.61 14.52
C PRO A 14 -0.98 -22.15 13.19
N LEU A 15 -1.20 -20.85 13.01
CA LEU A 15 -1.77 -20.23 11.81
C LEU A 15 -0.71 -19.40 11.06
N CYS A 16 0.58 -19.62 11.32
CA CYS A 16 1.64 -18.91 10.64
C CYS A 16 1.75 -19.35 9.18
N TRP A 17 1.75 -18.39 8.25
CA TRP A 17 1.88 -18.67 6.81
C TRP A 17 3.25 -18.32 6.23
N CYS A 18 4.21 -17.87 7.06
CA CYS A 18 5.52 -17.41 6.58
C CYS A 18 6.30 -18.43 5.75
N GLY A 19 6.13 -19.73 6.01
CA GLY A 19 6.80 -20.79 5.22
C GLY A 19 6.25 -20.94 3.79
N SER A 20 4.99 -20.54 3.58
CA SER A 20 4.31 -20.62 2.28
C SER A 20 4.53 -19.36 1.43
N ILE A 21 4.99 -18.27 2.03
CA ILE A 21 5.23 -17.01 1.31
C ILE A 21 6.44 -17.18 0.38
N ARG A 22 6.25 -16.80 -0.89
CA ARG A 22 7.31 -16.68 -1.88
C ARG A 22 7.34 -15.23 -2.34
N PRO A 23 8.31 -14.41 -1.87
CA PRO A 23 8.42 -13.03 -2.28
C PRO A 23 8.57 -12.94 -3.80
N MET A 24 7.71 -12.15 -4.43
CA MET A 24 7.76 -11.88 -5.85
C MET A 24 8.80 -10.78 -6.09
N PRO A 25 9.77 -10.99 -6.99
CA PRO A 25 10.65 -9.93 -7.42
C PRO A 25 9.84 -8.87 -8.17
N SER A 26 10.07 -7.60 -7.85
CA SER A 26 9.39 -6.47 -8.48
C SER A 26 10.42 -5.46 -8.95
N ARG A 27 10.18 -4.86 -10.12
CA ARG A 27 10.91 -3.66 -10.59
C ARG A 27 10.34 -2.38 -9.97
N THR A 28 9.12 -2.48 -9.45
CA THR A 28 8.39 -1.41 -8.79
C THR A 28 8.60 -1.51 -7.30
N ARG A 29 8.98 -0.40 -6.66
CA ARG A 29 9.04 -0.31 -5.21
C ARG A 29 7.67 0.03 -4.66
N PHE A 30 7.20 -0.72 -3.68
CA PHE A 30 5.92 -0.45 -3.01
C PHE A 30 6.14 0.12 -1.62
N VAL A 31 5.44 1.19 -1.27
CA VAL A 31 5.54 1.79 0.06
C VAL A 31 4.15 1.90 0.66
N LEU A 32 3.92 1.11 1.69
CA LEU A 32 2.65 1.02 2.41
C LEU A 32 2.66 2.09 3.52
N LEU A 33 1.93 3.17 3.29
CA LEU A 33 1.70 4.23 4.25
C LEU A 33 0.58 3.80 5.20
N MET A 34 0.95 3.26 6.36
CA MET A 34 0.03 2.58 7.25
C MET A 34 -0.38 3.46 8.43
N HIS A 35 -1.68 3.53 8.71
CA HIS A 35 -2.16 4.30 9.87
C HIS A 35 -1.87 3.54 11.18
N PRO A 36 -1.42 4.21 12.28
CA PRO A 36 -1.09 3.54 13.55
C PRO A 36 -2.23 2.72 14.16
N LYS A 37 -3.49 3.13 13.96
CA LYS A 37 -4.66 2.35 14.40
C LYS A 37 -4.78 1.02 13.65
N GLU A 38 -4.53 0.99 12.33
CA GLU A 38 -4.51 -0.27 11.59
C GLU A 38 -3.30 -1.11 12.01
N PHE A 39 -2.11 -0.52 12.09
CA PHE A 39 -0.91 -1.23 12.53
C PHE A 39 -1.07 -1.95 13.88
N LYS A 40 -1.82 -1.35 14.83
CA LYS A 40 -2.02 -1.91 16.17
C LYS A 40 -3.27 -2.79 16.32
N GLN A 41 -4.31 -2.58 15.52
CA GLN A 41 -5.64 -3.18 15.76
C GLN A 41 -6.06 -4.17 14.67
N GLU A 42 -5.41 -4.18 13.51
CA GLU A 42 -5.83 -4.98 12.37
C GLU A 42 -5.37 -6.44 12.56
N LYS A 43 -6.34 -7.33 12.76
CA LYS A 43 -6.10 -8.76 13.05
C LYS A 43 -5.81 -9.60 11.80
N ALA A 44 -6.05 -9.04 10.60
CA ALA A 44 -5.96 -9.76 9.34
C ALA A 44 -4.59 -9.56 8.64
N GLY A 45 -3.84 -8.51 9.01
CA GLY A 45 -2.46 -8.26 8.62
C GLY A 45 -2.24 -8.02 7.14
N THR A 46 -3.23 -7.54 6.38
CA THR A 46 -3.16 -7.46 4.90
C THR A 46 -1.97 -6.65 4.41
N GLY A 47 -1.72 -5.45 4.93
CA GLY A 47 -0.54 -4.66 4.55
C GLY A 47 0.78 -5.36 4.91
N ARG A 48 0.85 -6.05 6.05
CA ARG A 48 2.05 -6.82 6.43
C ARG A 48 2.25 -8.04 5.55
N LEU A 49 1.18 -8.74 5.16
CA LEU A 49 1.23 -9.85 4.21
C LEU A 49 1.65 -9.37 2.83
N THR A 50 1.11 -8.26 2.34
CA THR A 50 1.53 -7.60 1.10
C THR A 50 3.03 -7.31 1.13
N HIS A 51 3.53 -6.74 2.23
CA HIS A 51 4.96 -6.49 2.39
C HIS A 51 5.81 -7.78 2.36
N LEU A 52 5.32 -8.85 2.98
CA LEU A 52 6.03 -10.15 2.96
C LEU A 52 6.02 -10.80 1.57
N CYS A 53 5.01 -10.52 0.73
CA CYS A 53 4.87 -11.03 -0.63
C CYS A 53 5.63 -10.20 -1.68
N LEU A 54 5.85 -8.91 -1.45
CA LEU A 54 6.55 -8.01 -2.37
C LEU A 54 7.99 -7.82 -1.89
N ALA A 55 8.95 -8.40 -2.62
CA ALA A 55 10.36 -8.40 -2.21
C ALA A 55 10.94 -6.98 -2.04
N ASP A 56 10.41 -6.03 -2.79
CA ASP A 56 10.84 -4.64 -2.81
C ASP A 56 9.73 -3.72 -2.29
N SER A 57 9.38 -3.92 -1.02
CA SER A 57 8.34 -3.15 -0.37
C SER A 57 8.76 -2.67 1.01
N GLU A 58 8.11 -1.60 1.47
CA GLU A 58 8.41 -0.93 2.74
C GLU A 58 7.11 -0.51 3.42
N ILE A 59 7.12 -0.45 4.75
CA ILE A 59 5.98 0.02 5.54
C ILE A 59 6.41 1.27 6.29
N GLN A 60 5.69 2.37 6.08
CA GLN A 60 5.87 3.61 6.80
C GLN A 60 4.63 3.92 7.62
N VAL A 61 4.78 4.01 8.95
CA VAL A 61 3.64 4.12 9.86
C VAL A 61 3.46 5.56 10.31
N GLY A 62 2.31 6.15 10.00
CA GLY A 62 2.07 7.57 10.27
C GLY A 62 0.63 8.00 10.10
N THR A 63 0.26 9.12 10.72
CA THR A 63 -1.04 9.80 10.51
C THR A 63 -0.94 10.95 9.52
N ASP A 64 0.28 11.41 9.26
CA ASP A 64 0.69 12.46 8.34
C ASP A 64 2.11 12.10 7.85
N PHE A 65 2.40 12.41 6.59
CA PHE A 65 3.65 12.14 5.90
C PHE A 65 4.32 13.39 5.33
N GLU A 66 3.82 14.59 5.59
CA GLU A 66 4.40 15.83 5.07
C GLU A 66 5.83 16.07 5.56
N GLN A 67 6.11 15.74 6.82
CA GLN A 67 7.44 15.88 7.41
C GLN A 67 8.12 14.53 7.66
N HIS A 68 7.59 13.45 7.09
CA HIS A 68 8.13 12.11 7.30
C HIS A 68 9.39 11.91 6.45
N ALA A 69 10.55 11.84 7.09
CA ALA A 69 11.86 11.93 6.44
C ALA A 69 12.03 10.89 5.31
N GLU A 70 11.68 9.64 5.56
CA GLU A 70 11.79 8.53 4.61
C GLU A 70 10.88 8.72 3.41
N VAL A 71 9.61 9.08 3.63
CA VAL A 71 8.66 9.35 2.53
C VAL A 71 9.12 10.55 1.72
N GLN A 72 9.48 11.65 2.37
CA GLN A 72 9.96 12.86 1.69
C GLN A 72 11.27 12.62 0.93
N SER A 73 12.15 11.75 1.42
CA SER A 73 13.36 11.34 0.70
C SER A 73 13.02 10.64 -0.61
N LEU A 74 12.02 9.75 -0.61
CA LEU A 74 11.57 9.06 -1.83
C LEU A 74 10.97 10.04 -2.85
N LEU A 75 10.22 11.03 -2.37
CA LEU A 75 9.59 12.05 -3.23
C LEU A 75 10.61 12.99 -3.90
N ARG A 76 11.73 13.27 -3.22
CA ARG A 76 12.77 14.20 -3.70
C ARG A 76 13.82 13.54 -4.59
N ASP A 77 13.88 12.21 -4.57
CA ASP A 77 14.83 11.45 -5.36
C ASP A 77 14.46 11.51 -6.86
N PRO A 78 15.31 12.12 -7.71
CA PRO A 78 15.02 12.30 -9.13
C PRO A 78 15.01 10.98 -9.92
N ASP A 79 15.61 9.93 -9.37
CA ASP A 79 15.62 8.60 -9.99
C ASP A 79 14.31 7.84 -9.74
N ASN A 80 13.42 8.38 -8.91
CA ASN A 80 12.12 7.80 -8.62
C ASN A 80 11.00 8.51 -9.39
N GLN A 81 10.13 7.71 -10.00
CA GLN A 81 8.82 8.16 -10.45
C GLN A 81 7.80 7.74 -9.40
N VAL A 82 7.43 8.65 -8.51
CA VAL A 82 6.50 8.35 -7.42
C VAL A 82 5.06 8.58 -7.87
N VAL A 83 4.20 7.59 -7.63
CA VAL A 83 2.76 7.64 -7.88
C VAL A 83 1.99 7.23 -6.62
N LEU A 84 0.77 7.76 -6.47
CA LEU A 84 -0.14 7.39 -5.38
C LEU A 84 -1.22 6.43 -5.90
N LEU A 85 -1.31 5.23 -5.31
CA LEU A 85 -2.43 4.32 -5.54
C LEU A 85 -3.63 4.78 -4.72
N TYR A 86 -4.47 5.61 -5.34
CA TYR A 86 -5.68 6.14 -4.72
C TYR A 86 -6.68 6.55 -5.80
N PRO A 87 -7.92 6.01 -5.78
CA PRO A 87 -8.91 6.29 -6.81
C PRO A 87 -9.34 7.76 -6.78
N GLY A 88 -9.60 8.32 -7.96
CA GLY A 88 -10.07 9.69 -8.11
C GLY A 88 -10.35 10.03 -9.57
N PRO A 89 -11.03 11.15 -9.84
CA PRO A 89 -11.42 11.53 -11.21
C PRO A 89 -10.23 11.81 -12.14
N THR A 90 -9.07 12.14 -11.58
CA THR A 90 -7.82 12.38 -12.30
C THR A 90 -6.85 11.19 -12.24
N ALA A 91 -7.26 10.07 -11.65
CA ALA A 91 -6.41 8.91 -11.51
C ALA A 91 -6.32 8.15 -12.84
N ARG A 92 -5.10 7.78 -13.23
CA ARG A 92 -4.83 6.98 -14.42
C ARG A 92 -5.13 5.51 -14.15
N ASN A 93 -5.87 4.88 -15.04
CA ASN A 93 -6.33 3.51 -14.90
C ASN A 93 -5.32 2.53 -15.49
N LEU A 94 -4.56 1.86 -14.62
CA LEU A 94 -3.56 0.88 -15.05
C LEU A 94 -4.19 -0.36 -15.68
N SER A 95 -5.45 -0.68 -15.36
CA SER A 95 -6.17 -1.78 -16.02
C SER A 95 -6.45 -1.51 -17.50
N GLN A 96 -6.39 -0.26 -17.93
CA GLN A 96 -6.57 0.17 -19.32
C GLN A 96 -5.23 0.44 -20.04
N GLY A 97 -4.10 0.13 -19.39
CA GLY A 97 -2.77 0.36 -19.95
C GLY A 97 -2.36 1.84 -19.95
N GLU A 98 -3.01 2.69 -19.14
CA GLU A 98 -2.76 4.12 -19.10
C GLU A 98 -1.44 4.50 -18.41
N LEU A 99 -0.46 3.61 -18.25
CA LEU A 99 0.89 3.98 -17.83
C LEU A 99 1.88 3.14 -18.63
N ALA A 100 2.53 3.76 -19.61
CA ALA A 100 3.51 3.09 -20.44
C ALA A 100 4.90 3.12 -19.77
N PRO A 101 5.72 2.05 -19.88
CA PRO A 101 7.09 2.03 -19.36
C PRO A 101 7.97 3.18 -19.88
N ALA A 102 7.70 3.66 -21.10
CA ALA A 102 8.42 4.79 -21.70
C ALA A 102 8.25 6.10 -20.89
N GLU A 103 7.12 6.27 -20.21
CA GLU A 103 6.83 7.46 -19.40
C GLU A 103 7.66 7.52 -18.12
N LEU A 104 8.22 6.39 -17.68
CA LEU A 104 9.12 6.34 -16.54
C LEU A 104 10.49 6.95 -16.88
N GLY A 105 10.85 7.07 -18.16
CA GLY A 105 12.11 7.71 -18.56
C GLY A 105 13.36 7.07 -17.95
N GLY A 106 13.33 5.78 -17.66
CA GLY A 106 14.40 5.05 -16.96
C GLY A 106 14.39 5.17 -15.44
N ARG A 107 13.49 5.98 -14.86
CA ARG A 107 13.28 6.09 -13.42
C ARG A 107 12.63 4.82 -12.86
N ARG A 108 12.89 4.56 -11.58
CA ARG A 108 12.25 3.50 -10.83
C ARG A 108 10.84 3.92 -10.42
N LEU A 109 9.84 3.12 -10.75
CA LEU A 109 8.46 3.36 -10.29
C LEU A 109 8.36 3.08 -8.80
N VAL A 110 7.85 4.06 -8.04
CA VAL A 110 7.55 3.93 -6.61
C VAL A 110 6.06 4.14 -6.41
N VAL A 111 5.36 3.11 -5.93
CA VAL A 111 3.92 3.16 -5.68
C VAL A 111 3.67 3.32 -4.19
N LEU A 112 3.11 4.46 -3.81
CA LEU A 112 2.63 4.70 -2.46
C LEU A 112 1.20 4.15 -2.32
N VAL A 113 0.95 3.35 -1.29
CA VAL A 113 -0.38 2.77 -1.01
C VAL A 113 -0.80 3.19 0.39
N LEU A 114 -1.99 3.79 0.53
CA LEU A 114 -2.54 4.15 1.83
C LEU A 114 -3.19 2.92 2.47
N ASP A 115 -2.56 2.34 3.49
CA ASP A 115 -3.09 1.20 4.24
C ASP A 115 -3.77 1.70 5.52
N ALA A 116 -5.03 2.12 5.34
CA ALA A 116 -5.86 2.61 6.41
C ALA A 116 -7.34 2.51 6.05
N THR A 117 -8.22 2.49 7.06
CA THR A 117 -9.65 2.71 6.86
C THR A 117 -9.88 3.97 6.02
N TRP A 118 -10.91 3.98 5.18
CA TRP A 118 -11.19 5.10 4.27
C TRP A 118 -11.28 6.48 4.94
N ALA A 119 -11.80 6.55 6.16
CA ALA A 119 -11.81 7.79 6.93
C ALA A 119 -10.39 8.24 7.33
N CYS A 120 -9.52 7.31 7.72
CA CYS A 120 -8.14 7.57 8.07
C CYS A 120 -7.29 7.88 6.83
N ALA A 121 -7.41 7.11 5.74
CA ALA A 121 -6.69 7.34 4.49
C ALA A 121 -6.99 8.75 3.93
N ARG A 122 -8.26 9.17 3.91
CA ARG A 122 -8.65 10.54 3.53
C ARG A 122 -8.01 11.60 4.44
N LYS A 123 -7.93 11.34 5.74
CA LYS A 123 -7.30 12.27 6.69
C LYS A 123 -5.79 12.34 6.46
N MET A 124 -5.11 11.21 6.28
CA MET A 124 -3.68 11.16 5.98
C MET A 124 -3.38 11.95 4.70
N LEU A 125 -4.12 11.68 3.62
CA LEU A 125 -3.96 12.40 2.36
C LEU A 125 -4.20 13.90 2.53
N ARG A 126 -5.25 14.30 3.26
CA ARG A 126 -5.55 15.73 3.52
C ARG A 126 -4.44 16.43 4.31
N LEU A 127 -3.78 15.73 5.23
CA LEU A 127 -2.71 16.29 6.06
C LEU A 127 -1.37 16.36 5.34
N SER A 128 -1.20 15.63 4.24
CA SER A 128 0.06 15.55 3.48
C SER A 128 -0.06 16.18 2.08
N PRO A 129 0.07 17.51 1.94
CA PRO A 129 0.08 18.20 0.65
C PRO A 129 1.01 17.59 -0.40
N SER A 130 2.20 17.14 0.01
CA SER A 130 3.17 16.45 -0.85
C SER A 130 2.59 15.19 -1.50
N LEU A 131 1.77 14.41 -0.79
CA LEU A 131 1.07 13.25 -1.35
C LEU A 131 -0.09 13.64 -2.26
N GLN A 132 -0.75 14.77 -2.00
CA GLN A 132 -1.86 15.24 -2.83
C GLN A 132 -1.40 15.69 -4.21
N ALA A 133 -0.18 16.23 -4.30
CA ALA A 133 0.44 16.68 -5.55
C ALA A 133 0.87 15.53 -6.46
N LEU A 134 0.89 14.29 -5.96
CA LEU A 134 1.35 13.15 -6.74
C LEU A 134 0.36 12.75 -7.85
N PRO A 135 0.88 12.28 -9.00
CA PRO A 135 0.05 11.59 -9.98
C PRO A 135 -0.62 10.38 -9.32
N ARG A 136 -1.92 10.23 -9.59
CA ARG A 136 -2.73 9.14 -9.03
C ARG A 136 -2.88 8.04 -10.04
N ILE A 137 -2.79 6.81 -9.55
CA ILE A 137 -3.11 5.61 -10.31
C ILE A 137 -4.24 4.86 -9.62
N MET A 138 -5.00 4.10 -10.41
CA MET A 138 -6.03 3.20 -9.92
C MET A 138 -6.11 1.96 -10.78
N PHE A 139 -6.79 0.95 -10.25
CA PHE A 139 -7.19 -0.24 -10.99
C PHE A 139 -8.71 -0.28 -11.05
N THR A 140 -9.27 -0.72 -12.17
CA THR A 140 -10.66 -1.16 -12.20
C THR A 140 -10.69 -2.61 -11.75
N PRO A 141 -11.28 -2.91 -10.59
CA PRO A 141 -11.43 -4.29 -10.14
C PRO A 141 -12.37 -5.05 -11.07
N SER A 142 -11.96 -6.24 -11.51
CA SER A 142 -12.80 -7.13 -12.33
C SER A 142 -13.82 -7.91 -11.49
N ALA A 143 -13.64 -7.96 -10.16
CA ALA A 143 -14.50 -8.62 -9.20
C ALA A 143 -14.46 -7.90 -7.84
N PRO A 144 -15.51 -8.03 -7.00
CA PRO A 144 -15.47 -7.53 -5.63
C PRO A 144 -14.36 -8.21 -4.81
N SER A 145 -13.86 -7.53 -3.79
CA SER A 145 -12.83 -8.06 -2.89
C SER A 145 -13.24 -9.43 -2.33
N ARG A 146 -12.35 -10.42 -2.47
CA ARG A 146 -12.44 -11.76 -1.88
C ARG A 146 -12.01 -11.77 -0.42
N PHE A 147 -11.47 -10.66 0.07
CA PHE A 147 -11.08 -10.47 1.46
C PHE A 147 -12.28 -10.05 2.33
N ILE A 148 -13.23 -10.99 2.49
CA ILE A 148 -14.54 -10.78 3.16
C ILE A 148 -14.39 -10.35 4.65
N ILE A 149 -13.21 -10.57 5.24
CA ILE A 149 -12.89 -10.19 6.63
C ILE A 149 -12.87 -8.65 6.80
N LYS A 150 -12.64 -7.88 5.72
CA LYS A 150 -12.70 -6.40 5.73
C LYS A 150 -13.99 -5.92 5.06
N GLN A 151 -14.78 -5.12 5.78
CA GLN A 151 -15.95 -4.47 5.22
C GLN A 151 -15.49 -3.30 4.32
N GLN A 152 -15.65 -3.47 3.02
CA GLN A 152 -15.34 -2.46 2.02
C GLN A 152 -16.50 -1.45 1.91
N PRO A 153 -16.25 -0.14 1.78
CA PRO A 153 -17.32 0.86 1.80
C PRO A 153 -18.16 0.85 0.52
N GLN A 154 -17.62 0.36 -0.59
CA GLN A 154 -18.26 0.35 -1.90
C GLN A 154 -17.86 -0.90 -2.69
N ALA A 155 -18.74 -1.32 -3.59
CA ALA A 155 -18.43 -2.36 -4.58
C ALA A 155 -17.29 -1.86 -5.48
N GLY A 156 -16.09 -2.41 -5.30
CA GLY A 156 -14.88 -2.04 -6.04
C GLY A 156 -13.71 -1.57 -5.19
N CYS A 157 -13.84 -1.47 -3.86
CA CYS A 157 -12.68 -1.30 -3.01
C CYS A 157 -12.01 -2.66 -2.77
N LEU A 158 -10.73 -2.78 -3.07
CA LEU A 158 -9.92 -3.98 -2.87
C LEU A 158 -9.16 -3.91 -1.54
N SER A 159 -8.79 -5.06 -0.99
CA SER A 159 -7.82 -5.10 0.10
C SER A 159 -6.42 -4.76 -0.40
N THR A 160 -5.51 -4.31 0.47
CA THR A 160 -4.11 -3.99 0.13
C THR A 160 -3.32 -5.18 -0.48
N LEU A 161 -3.87 -6.40 -0.39
CA LEU A 161 -3.27 -7.61 -0.96
C LEU A 161 -3.75 -7.90 -2.39
N GLU A 162 -4.94 -7.41 -2.77
CA GLU A 162 -5.60 -7.67 -4.05
C GLU A 162 -5.34 -6.54 -5.05
#